data_AF-A0A2J0Z618-F1
#
_entry.id   AF-A0A2J0Z618-F1
#
_cell.length_a   1.000
_cell.length_b   1.000
_cell.length_c   1.000
_cell.angle_alpha   90.00
_cell.angle_beta   90.00
_cell.angle_gamma   90.00
#
_symmetry.space_group_name_H-M   'P 1'
#
loop_
_entity.id
_entity.type
_entity.pdbx_description
1 polymer ?
#
loop_
_entity_poly.entity_id
_entity_poly.type
_entity_poly.pdbx_seq_one_letter_code
_entity_poly.pdbx_strand_id
1 'polypeptide(L)'
;MENQSIEFRLAAHREILVAVLSALYRHKDVWAEVNRALEEVPIVQDHEEDPGVVPSEAFARQNAMTTEIASMLQDARDRTDLDPRPS
;
A
#
# COMPACT_ATOMS: atom_id res chain seq x y z
N MET A 1 -17.16 15.74 13.36
CA MET A 1 -15.91 16.52 13.42
C MET A 1 -14.70 15.65 13.73
N GLU A 2 -14.78 14.72 14.68
CA GLU A 2 -13.65 13.82 15.04
C GLU A 2 -13.21 12.89 13.88
N ASN A 3 -14.16 12.34 13.11
CA ASN A 3 -13.85 11.50 11.95
C ASN A 3 -13.13 12.26 10.82
N GLN A 4 -13.53 13.50 10.54
CA GLN A 4 -12.85 14.34 9.55
C GLN A 4 -11.39 14.59 9.92
N SER A 5 -11.09 14.75 11.22
CA SER A 5 -9.70 14.88 11.68
C SER A 5 -8.88 13.61 11.42
N ILE A 6 -9.47 12.43 11.61
CA ILE A 6 -8.82 11.14 11.34
C ILE A 6 -8.59 10.97 9.83
N GLU A 7 -9.58 11.25 9.00
CA GLU A 7 -9.49 11.19 7.54
C GLU A 7 -8.37 12.10 7.01
N PHE A 8 -8.30 13.36 7.47
CA PHE A 8 -7.22 14.28 7.07
C PHE A 8 -5.85 13.81 7.56
N ARG A 9 -5.76 13.26 8.76
CA ARG A 9 -4.51 12.70 9.27
C ARG A 9 -4.08 11.51 8.41
N LEU A 10 -4.95 10.56 8.14
CA LEU A 10 -4.64 9.38 7.31
C LEU A 10 -4.19 9.80 5.91
N ALA A 11 -4.90 10.75 5.29
CA ALA A 11 -4.50 11.30 4.00
C ALA A 11 -3.10 11.92 4.04
N ALA A 12 -2.76 12.68 5.09
CA ALA A 12 -1.43 13.26 5.26
C ALA A 12 -0.34 12.19 5.43
N HIS A 13 -0.59 11.13 6.20
CA HIS A 13 0.37 10.03 6.34
C HIS A 13 0.57 9.29 5.02
N ARG A 14 -0.51 9.03 4.28
CA ARG A 14 -0.45 8.41 2.95
C ARG A 14 0.42 9.24 2.01
N GLU A 15 0.20 10.54 1.94
CA GLU A 15 0.95 11.45 1.09
C GLU A 15 2.46 11.44 1.40
N ILE A 16 2.81 11.46 2.70
CA ILE A 16 4.20 11.35 3.15
C ILE A 16 4.81 10.00 2.75
N LEU A 17 4.09 8.89 2.97
CA LEU A 17 4.57 7.55 2.62
C LEU A 17 4.78 7.40 1.11
N VAL A 18 3.85 7.86 0.28
CA VAL A 18 4.00 7.86 -1.18
C VAL A 18 5.23 8.67 -1.61
N ALA A 19 5.47 9.85 -1.01
CA ALA A 19 6.66 10.64 -1.30
C ALA A 19 7.96 9.92 -0.93
N VAL A 20 8.00 9.25 0.23
CA VAL A 20 9.15 8.43 0.65
C VAL A 20 9.36 7.25 -0.30
N LEU A 21 8.31 6.49 -0.61
CA LEU A 21 8.37 5.34 -1.51
C LEU A 21 8.82 5.76 -2.92
N SER A 22 8.40 6.93 -3.41
CA SER A 22 8.84 7.48 -4.70
C SER A 22 10.34 7.77 -4.72
N ALA A 23 10.88 8.28 -3.62
CA ALA A 23 12.32 8.49 -3.48
C ALA A 23 13.08 7.14 -3.47
N LEU A 24 12.55 6.14 -2.77
CA LEU A 24 13.15 4.80 -2.67
C LEU A 24 13.07 4.02 -3.99
N TYR A 25 12.01 4.21 -4.79
CA TYR A 25 11.79 3.51 -6.06
C TYR A 25 12.94 3.71 -7.06
N ARG A 26 13.67 4.84 -6.97
CA ARG A 26 14.85 5.12 -7.81
C ARG A 26 16.05 4.23 -7.47
N HIS A 27 16.05 3.58 -6.32
CA HIS A 27 17.11 2.70 -5.83
C HIS A 27 16.63 1.25 -5.89
N LYS A 28 16.96 0.53 -6.97
CA LYS A 28 16.41 -0.80 -7.28
C LYS A 28 16.64 -1.84 -6.17
N ASP A 29 17.78 -1.78 -5.50
CA ASP A 29 18.16 -2.62 -4.37
C ASP A 29 17.27 -2.35 -3.15
N VAL A 30 17.07 -1.08 -2.80
CA VAL A 30 16.20 -0.68 -1.70
C VAL A 30 14.73 -0.96 -2.02
N TRP A 31 14.31 -0.74 -3.27
CA TRP A 31 12.95 -1.06 -3.71
C TRP A 31 12.66 -2.57 -3.64
N ALA A 32 13.63 -3.42 -4.01
CA ALA A 32 13.49 -4.86 -3.87
C ALA A 32 13.32 -5.28 -2.40
N GLU A 33 14.07 -4.66 -1.49
CA GLU A 33 13.95 -4.88 -0.05
C GLU A 33 12.56 -4.48 0.48
N VAL A 34 12.04 -3.34 0.05
CA VAL A 34 10.68 -2.87 0.40
C VAL A 34 9.62 -3.88 -0.07
N ASN A 35 9.70 -4.37 -1.30
CA ASN A 35 8.75 -5.38 -1.78
C ASN A 35 8.86 -6.68 -0.98
N ARG A 36 10.09 -7.17 -0.70
CA ARG A 36 10.28 -8.40 0.11
C ARG A 36 9.67 -8.26 1.51
N ALA A 37 9.92 -7.14 2.18
CA ALA A 37 9.36 -6.88 3.51
C ALA A 37 7.82 -6.83 3.48
N LEU A 38 7.21 -6.38 2.39
CA LEU A 38 5.76 -6.35 2.21
C LEU A 38 5.16 -7.70 1.81
N GLU A 39 5.92 -8.56 1.12
CA GLU A 39 5.54 -9.97 0.85
C GLU A 39 5.54 -10.82 2.13
N GLU A 40 6.42 -10.50 3.09
CA GLU A 40 6.47 -11.15 4.41
C GLU A 40 5.30 -10.75 5.32
N VAL A 41 4.59 -9.67 5.00
CA VAL A 41 3.30 -9.36 5.64
C VAL A 41 2.32 -10.44 5.16
N PRO A 42 1.66 -11.21 6.03
CA PRO A 42 0.75 -12.27 5.61
C PRO A 42 -0.40 -11.70 4.79
N ILE A 43 -0.24 -11.70 3.47
CA ILE A 43 -1.28 -11.51 2.49
C ILE A 43 -1.94 -12.87 2.35
N VAL A 44 -3.23 -12.99 2.66
CA VAL A 44 -3.97 -14.21 2.33
C VAL A 44 -4.05 -14.28 0.81
N GLN A 45 -3.07 -14.95 0.21
CA GLN A 45 -3.14 -15.38 -1.17
C GLN A 45 -4.12 -16.54 -1.23
N ASP A 46 -5.32 -16.22 -1.70
CA ASP A 46 -6.20 -17.08 -2.49
C ASP A 46 -6.30 -18.53 -1.98
N HIS A 47 -7.16 -18.75 -1.01
CA HIS A 47 -7.70 -20.09 -0.74
C HIS A 47 -9.20 -20.01 -0.94
N GLU A 48 -9.62 -20.41 -2.14
CA GLU A 48 -10.92 -21.05 -2.43
C GLU A 48 -12.03 -20.69 -1.44
N GLU A 49 -12.57 -19.46 -1.53
CA GLU A 49 -13.77 -19.13 -0.77
C GLU A 49 -14.97 -19.89 -1.38
N ASP A 50 -15.37 -20.96 -0.69
CA ASP A 50 -16.56 -21.77 -0.94
C ASP A 50 -17.79 -20.83 -1.12
N PRO A 51 -18.55 -20.91 -2.23
CA PRO A 51 -19.65 -19.99 -2.52
C PRO A 51 -20.77 -20.13 -1.48
N GLY A 52 -20.74 -19.30 -0.45
CA GLY A 52 -21.73 -19.31 0.63
C GLY A 52 -21.23 -18.80 1.98
N VAL A 53 -19.92 -18.62 2.17
CA VAL A 53 -19.37 -18.07 3.42
C VAL A 53 -19.41 -16.54 3.38
N VAL A 54 -20.12 -15.92 4.33
CA VAL A 54 -20.07 -14.47 4.52
C VAL A 54 -18.66 -14.10 4.98
N PRO A 55 -17.93 -13.20 4.29
CA PRO A 55 -16.58 -12.83 4.68
C PRO A 55 -16.57 -12.31 6.12
N SER A 56 -15.71 -12.86 6.97
CA SER A 56 -15.57 -12.35 8.34
C SER A 56 -15.04 -10.92 8.33
N GLU A 57 -15.38 -10.10 9.33
CA GLU A 57 -14.91 -8.71 9.45
C GLU A 57 -13.37 -8.60 9.40
N ALA A 58 -12.67 -9.63 9.88
CA ALA A 58 -11.22 -9.72 9.82
C ALA A 58 -10.69 -9.83 8.38
N PHE A 59 -11.35 -10.64 7.53
CA PHE A 59 -10.99 -10.75 6.11
C PHE A 59 -11.24 -9.44 5.36
N ALA A 60 -12.37 -8.78 5.59
CA ALA A 60 -12.67 -7.49 4.98
C ALA A 60 -11.62 -6.41 5.33
N ARG A 61 -11.19 -6.37 6.60
CA ARG A 61 -10.18 -5.42 7.08
C ARG A 61 -8.80 -5.71 6.48
N GLN A 62 -8.42 -6.97 6.37
CA GLN A 62 -7.13 -7.37 5.81
C GLN A 62 -7.06 -7.15 4.28
N ASN A 63 -8.16 -7.37 3.56
CA ASN A 63 -8.28 -7.06 2.13
C ASN A 63 -8.18 -5.55 1.88
N ALA A 64 -8.83 -4.73 2.72
CA ALA A 64 -8.71 -3.27 2.64
C ALA A 64 -7.27 -2.80 2.85
N MET A 65 -6.56 -3.39 3.83
CA MET A 65 -5.15 -3.09 4.07
C MET A 65 -4.26 -3.47 2.88
N THR A 66 -4.45 -4.67 2.32
CA THR A 66 -3.69 -5.15 1.15
C THR A 66 -3.92 -4.24 -0.06
N THR A 67 -5.18 -3.87 -0.30
CA THR A 67 -5.56 -2.96 -1.39
C THR A 67 -4.90 -1.58 -1.23
N GLU A 68 -4.87 -1.04 0.00
CA GLU A 68 -4.25 0.25 0.26
C GLU A 68 -2.73 0.21 0.04
N ILE A 69 -2.05 -0.86 0.46
CA ILE A 69 -0.62 -1.04 0.23
C ILE A 69 -0.32 -1.08 -1.28
N ALA A 70 -1.06 -1.88 -2.04
CA ALA A 70 -0.89 -1.96 -3.50
C ALA A 70 -1.10 -0.61 -4.19
N SER A 71 -2.12 0.14 -3.75
CA SER A 71 -2.41 1.50 -4.22
C SER A 71 -1.26 2.48 -3.95
N MET A 72 -0.71 2.49 -2.72
CA MET A 72 0.43 3.35 -2.38
C MET A 72 1.69 3.04 -3.19
N LEU A 73 1.97 1.76 -3.46
CA LEU A 73 3.11 1.35 -4.29
C LEU A 73 2.93 1.80 -5.73
N GLN A 74 1.71 1.73 -6.27
CA GLN A 74 1.42 2.20 -7.62
C GLN A 74 1.59 3.72 -7.73
N ASP A 75 1.04 4.49 -6.79
CA ASP A 75 1.18 5.94 -6.77
C ASP A 75 2.65 6.38 -6.69
N ALA A 76 3.48 5.65 -5.94
CA ALA A 76 4.90 5.93 -5.85
C ALA A 76 5.64 5.73 -7.18
N ARG A 77 5.26 4.68 -7.94
CA ARG A 77 5.78 4.43 -9.29
C ARG A 77 5.34 5.56 -10.24
N ASP A 78 4.03 5.83 -10.28
CA ASP A 78 3.45 6.85 -11.16
C ASP A 78 4.07 8.24 -10.91
N ARG A 79 4.20 8.64 -9.64
CA ARG A 79 4.85 9.91 -9.26
C ARG A 79 6.30 9.98 -9.75
N THR A 80 7.03 8.87 -9.66
CA THR A 80 8.44 8.83 -10.06
C THR A 80 8.60 8.88 -11.56
N ASP A 81 7.76 8.14 -12.29
CA ASP A 81 7.77 8.06 -13.75
C ASP A 81 7.36 9.41 -14.39
N LEU A 82 6.50 10.18 -13.72
CA LEU A 82 6.10 11.53 -14.12
C LEU A 82 7.18 12.60 -13.85
N ASP A 83 8.12 12.37 -12.93
CA ASP A 83 9.21 13.29 -12.59
C ASP A 83 10.59 12.61 -12.74
N PRO A 84 11.12 12.49 -13.97
CA PRO A 84 12.39 11.82 -14.26
C PRO A 84 13.58 12.73 -13.94
N ARG A 85 13.68 13.26 -12.73
CA ARG A 85 14.93 13.85 -12.25
C ARG A 85 16.01 12.77 -12.14
N PRO A 86 17.23 13.01 -12.65
CA PRO A 86 18.31 12.04 -12.56
C PRO A 86 18.74 11.84 -11.10
N SER A 87 18.99 10.57 -10.75
CA SER A 87 19.51 10.12 -9.46
C SER A 87 20.92 10.62 -9.18
#